data_AF-A0A7X8E1I1-F1
#
_entry.id   AF-A0A7X8E1I1-F1
#
_cell.length_a   1.000
_cell.length_b   1.000
_cell.length_c   1.000
_cell.angle_alpha   90.00
_cell.angle_beta   90.00
_cell.angle_gamma   90.00
#
_symmetry.space_group_name_H-M   'P 1'
#
loop_
_entity.id
_entity.type
_entity.pdbx_description
1 polymer ?
#
loop_
_entity_poly.entity_id
_entity_poly.type
_entity_poly.pdbx_seq_one_letter_code
_entity_poly.pdbx_strand_id
1 'polypeptide(L)'
;NPEYIISLIEILFETKIDDNTLIIFDEVQTSERALTSLKYFEESKFNYNLIATGSLLGIHVNRNEYSFPVGKVEMLTMYPLDFEEFLHAQGKENLANAIRDSYDKLERFPLHDVAMEEYKKYLIVGGMPEVVKDFIEHNDYSNIKKIQSSIINAYIADMQNMQIPVILQS
;
A
#
# COMPACT_ATOMS: atom_id res chain seq x y z
N ASN A 1 22.37 14.18 0.51
CA ASN A 1 23.25 13.84 -0.62
C ASN A 1 22.80 12.47 -1.12
N PRO A 2 21.95 12.43 -2.16
CA PRO A 2 21.44 11.19 -2.76
C PRO A 2 22.54 10.26 -3.22
N GLU A 3 23.58 10.78 -3.86
CA GLU A 3 24.69 9.99 -4.42
C GLU A 3 25.45 9.25 -3.31
N TYR A 4 25.62 9.89 -2.15
CA TYR A 4 26.17 9.24 -0.96
C TYR A 4 25.26 8.10 -0.46
N ILE A 5 23.95 8.33 -0.37
CA ILE A 5 22.99 7.30 0.06
C ILE A 5 23.02 6.11 -0.91
N ILE A 6 22.98 6.38 -2.21
CA ILE A 6 23.06 5.38 -3.28
C ILE A 6 24.36 4.59 -3.18
N SER A 7 25.50 5.26 -3.00
CA SER A 7 26.79 4.56 -2.87
C SER A 7 26.80 3.59 -1.69
N LEU A 8 26.15 3.92 -0.57
CA LEU A 8 26.03 3.03 0.58
C LEU A 8 25.11 1.85 0.29
N ILE A 9 23.99 2.08 -0.40
CA ILE A 9 23.06 1.02 -0.82
C ILE A 9 23.76 0.06 -1.78
N GLU A 10 24.50 0.56 -2.77
CA GLU A 10 25.26 -0.27 -3.70
C GLU A 10 26.27 -1.17 -2.99
N ILE A 11 26.97 -0.63 -1.98
CA ILE A 11 27.92 -1.38 -1.17
C ILE A 11 27.19 -2.42 -0.32
N LEU A 12 26.09 -2.05 0.33
CA LEU A 12 25.33 -2.92 1.24
C LEU A 12 24.72 -4.12 0.51
N PHE A 13 24.19 -3.90 -0.69
CA PHE A 13 23.55 -4.93 -1.50
C PHE A 13 24.51 -5.60 -2.50
N GLU A 14 25.78 -5.20 -2.51
CA GLU A 14 26.80 -5.64 -3.48
C GLU A 14 26.31 -5.56 -4.95
N THR A 15 25.46 -4.57 -5.24
CA THR A 15 24.74 -4.45 -6.50
C THR A 15 24.82 -3.02 -7.00
N LYS A 16 25.15 -2.85 -8.29
CA LYS A 16 25.15 -1.54 -8.93
C LYS A 16 23.74 -1.07 -9.24
N ILE A 17 23.46 0.18 -8.94
CA ILE A 17 22.20 0.83 -9.26
C ILE A 17 22.37 1.52 -10.61
N ASP A 18 21.56 1.10 -11.57
CA ASP A 18 21.51 1.66 -12.92
C ASP A 18 20.12 2.27 -13.21
N ASP A 19 19.95 2.78 -14.43
CA ASP A 19 18.70 3.41 -14.87
C ASP A 19 17.50 2.45 -14.92
N ASN A 20 17.73 1.13 -14.85
CA ASN A 20 16.67 0.11 -14.82
C ASN A 20 16.37 -0.40 -13.41
N THR A 21 17.08 0.12 -12.41
CA THR A 21 16.91 -0.30 -11.02
C THR A 21 15.80 0.50 -10.37
N LEU A 22 14.81 -0.20 -9.81
CA LEU A 22 13.77 0.39 -8.95
C LEU A 22 14.23 0.30 -7.49
N ILE A 23 14.30 1.45 -6.83
CA ILE A 23 14.64 1.57 -5.43
C ILE A 23 13.33 1.74 -4.65
N ILE A 24 13.16 0.95 -3.59
CA ILE A 24 12.00 1.05 -2.70
C ILE A 24 12.49 1.38 -1.30
N PHE A 25 12.09 2.53 -0.77
CA PHE A 25 12.26 2.89 0.63
C PHE A 25 10.98 2.54 1.38
N ASP A 26 11.05 1.48 2.17
CA ASP A 26 9.92 1.04 2.96
C ASP A 26 9.79 1.83 4.27
N GLU A 27 8.56 2.16 4.65
CA GLU A 27 8.22 2.88 5.89
C GLU A 27 9.06 4.15 6.13
N VAL A 28 9.16 5.00 5.10
CA VAL A 28 10.06 6.17 5.11
C VAL A 28 9.73 7.15 6.25
N GLN A 29 8.50 7.15 6.77
CA GLN A 29 8.08 7.97 7.92
C GLN A 29 8.78 7.58 9.23
N THR A 30 9.38 6.39 9.32
CA THR A 30 10.18 5.99 10.49
C THR A 30 11.48 6.79 10.61
N SER A 31 11.91 7.46 9.53
CA SER A 31 13.10 8.30 9.48
C SER A 31 12.79 9.64 8.81
N GLU A 32 12.64 10.70 9.62
CA GLU A 32 12.39 12.07 9.11
C GLU A 32 13.48 12.55 8.15
N ARG A 33 14.73 12.08 8.35
CA ARG A 33 15.84 12.33 7.43
C ARG A 33 15.66 11.63 6.09
N ALA A 34 15.18 10.39 6.08
CA ALA A 34 14.88 9.67 4.84
C ALA A 34 13.74 10.36 4.08
N LEU A 35 12.69 10.78 4.78
CA LEU A 35 11.57 11.52 4.19
C LEU A 35 12.02 12.85 3.56
N THR A 36 12.83 13.63 4.29
CA THR A 36 13.39 14.89 3.78
C THR A 36 14.34 14.64 2.60
N SER A 37 15.01 13.49 2.58
CA SER A 37 15.98 13.17 1.52
C SER A 37 15.34 13.02 0.15
N LEU A 38 14.06 12.64 0.07
CA LEU A 38 13.31 12.43 -1.18
C LEU A 38 13.34 13.66 -2.08
N LYS A 39 13.24 14.88 -1.51
CA LYS A 39 13.40 16.13 -2.28
C LYS A 39 14.73 16.17 -3.02
N TYR A 40 15.82 15.77 -2.37
CA TYR A 40 17.13 15.81 -2.99
C TYR A 40 17.31 14.74 -4.06
N PHE A 41 16.59 13.61 -3.97
CA PHE A 41 16.58 12.61 -5.04
C PHE A 41 15.98 13.18 -6.33
N GLU A 42 14.89 13.95 -6.23
CA GLU A 42 14.33 14.66 -7.39
C GLU A 42 15.25 15.76 -7.92
N GLU A 43 15.98 16.45 -7.04
CA GLU A 43 16.93 17.51 -7.42
C GLU A 43 18.30 16.97 -7.89
N SER A 44 18.53 15.66 -7.85
CA SER A 44 19.80 15.06 -8.25
C SER A 44 20.05 15.22 -9.75
N LYS A 45 21.34 15.23 -10.13
CA LYS A 45 21.73 15.18 -11.54
C LYS A 45 21.51 13.80 -12.17
N PHE A 46 21.40 12.77 -11.33
CA PHE A 46 21.11 11.41 -11.76
C PHE A 46 19.63 11.13 -11.61
N ASN A 47 19.07 10.38 -12.55
CA ASN A 47 17.67 9.98 -12.48
C ASN A 47 17.57 8.65 -11.71
N TYR A 48 16.90 8.66 -10.57
CA TYR A 48 16.67 7.45 -9.78
C TYR A 48 15.20 7.07 -9.85
N ASN A 49 14.89 5.82 -10.22
CA ASN A 49 13.54 5.30 -10.08
C ASN A 49 13.33 4.94 -8.60
N LEU A 50 12.66 5.81 -7.85
CA LEU A 50 12.48 5.67 -6.41
C LEU A 50 11.00 5.67 -6.05
N ILE A 51 10.58 4.63 -5.32
CA ILE A 51 9.29 4.58 -4.63
C ILE A 51 9.56 4.63 -3.12
N ALA A 52 8.79 5.44 -2.41
CA ALA A 52 8.79 5.45 -0.96
C ALA A 52 7.40 5.00 -0.47
N THR A 53 7.36 4.12 0.51
CA THR A 53 6.12 3.64 1.13
C THR A 53 5.97 4.25 2.52
N GLY A 54 4.74 4.25 3.01
CA GLY A 54 4.49 4.58 4.40
C GLY A 54 3.01 4.55 4.74
N SER A 55 2.67 3.85 5.81
CA SER A 55 1.30 3.72 6.30
C SER A 55 0.68 5.07 6.74
N LEU A 56 1.51 6.01 7.22
CA LEU A 56 1.05 7.23 7.89
C LEU A 56 1.58 8.54 7.28
N LEU A 57 2.02 8.52 6.02
CA LEU A 57 2.68 9.67 5.37
C LEU A 57 1.91 10.99 5.49
N GLY A 58 0.57 10.96 5.49
CA GLY A 58 -0.28 12.15 5.66
C GLY A 58 -0.40 12.70 7.09
N ILE A 59 -0.11 11.91 8.13
CA ILE A 59 -0.21 12.33 9.54
C ILE A 59 1.08 13.04 9.99
N HIS A 60 2.24 12.66 9.45
CA HIS A 60 3.54 13.22 9.83
C HIS A 60 3.83 14.63 9.29
N VAL A 61 2.96 15.17 8.43
CA VAL A 61 3.13 16.51 7.82
C VAL A 61 3.07 17.66 8.85
N ASN A 62 2.57 17.41 10.06
CA ASN A 62 2.38 18.44 11.11
C ASN A 62 3.50 18.52 12.18
N ARG A 63 4.67 17.89 11.96
CA ARG A 63 5.78 17.95 12.93
C ARG A 63 6.76 19.07 12.56
N ASN A 64 6.93 20.01 13.48
CA ASN A 64 7.57 21.32 13.29
C ASN A 64 9.07 21.33 12.95
N GLU A 65 9.74 20.17 12.76
CA GLU A 65 11.19 20.13 12.53
C GLU A 65 11.60 19.81 11.08
N TYR A 66 10.78 19.12 10.29
CA TYR A 66 11.11 18.76 8.90
C TYR A 66 9.88 18.81 7.99
N SER A 67 9.97 19.54 6.88
CA SER A 67 8.87 19.67 5.93
C SER A 67 8.80 18.45 5.01
N PHE A 68 7.63 17.82 4.93
CA PHE A 68 7.32 16.88 3.86
C PHE A 68 7.68 17.50 2.49
N PRO A 69 8.27 16.76 1.55
CA PRO A 69 8.75 17.29 0.26
C PRO A 69 7.60 17.61 -0.71
N VAL A 70 6.70 18.51 -0.31
CA VAL A 70 5.52 18.91 -1.07
C VAL A 70 5.92 19.43 -2.45
N GLY A 71 5.29 18.91 -3.50
CA GLY A 71 5.56 19.29 -4.89
C GLY A 71 6.83 18.67 -5.49
N LYS A 72 7.54 17.82 -4.74
CA LYS A 72 8.73 17.08 -5.18
C LYS A 72 8.53 15.56 -5.22
N VAL A 73 7.39 15.11 -4.72
CA VAL A 73 6.97 13.72 -4.74
C VAL A 73 5.54 13.62 -5.26
N GLU A 74 5.26 12.54 -5.98
CA GLU A 74 3.90 12.14 -6.32
C GLU A 74 3.38 11.19 -5.26
N MET A 75 2.16 11.43 -4.77
CA MET A 75 1.53 10.62 -3.73
C MET A 75 0.48 9.71 -4.34
N LEU A 76 0.63 8.41 -4.11
CA LEU A 76 -0.35 7.39 -4.48
C LEU A 76 -0.87 6.71 -3.22
N THR A 77 -2.18 6.76 -3.02
CA THR A 77 -2.85 6.08 -1.90
C THR A 77 -3.32 4.71 -2.36
N MET A 78 -2.81 3.65 -1.74
CA MET A 78 -3.30 2.28 -1.96
C MET A 78 -4.44 1.96 -0.99
N TYR A 79 -5.46 1.30 -1.49
CA TYR A 79 -6.62 0.82 -0.72
C TYR A 79 -6.63 -0.70 -0.66
N PRO A 80 -7.40 -1.31 0.27
CA PRO A 80 -7.74 -2.72 0.18
C PRO A 80 -8.41 -3.03 -1.17
N LEU A 81 -8.31 -4.28 -1.60
CA LEU A 81 -8.88 -4.75 -2.86
C LEU A 81 -10.36 -4.42 -2.92
N ASP A 82 -10.82 -3.87 -4.03
CA ASP A 82 -12.25 -3.75 -4.29
C ASP A 82 -12.87 -5.10 -4.71
N PHE A 83 -14.16 -5.10 -5.02
CA PHE A 83 -14.85 -6.34 -5.40
C PHE A 83 -14.34 -6.92 -6.72
N GLU A 84 -13.95 -6.07 -7.68
CA GLU A 84 -13.41 -6.53 -8.95
C GLU A 84 -12.04 -7.15 -8.76
N GLU A 85 -11.17 -6.49 -8.01
CA GLU A 85 -9.84 -7.00 -7.66
C GLU A 85 -9.94 -8.30 -6.85
N PHE A 86 -10.96 -8.43 -5.98
CA PHE A 86 -11.26 -9.68 -5.28
C PHE A 86 -11.67 -10.81 -6.23
N LEU A 87 -12.43 -10.52 -7.29
CA LEU A 87 -12.74 -11.51 -8.32
C LEU A 87 -11.49 -11.89 -9.12
N HIS A 88 -10.64 -10.91 -9.46
CA HIS A 88 -9.38 -11.15 -10.14
C HIS A 88 -8.44 -12.03 -9.31
N ALA A 89 -8.30 -11.75 -8.02
CA ALA A 89 -7.48 -12.55 -7.10
C ALA A 89 -7.93 -14.03 -7.06
N GLN A 90 -9.22 -14.30 -7.26
CA GLN A 90 -9.79 -15.65 -7.32
C GLN A 90 -9.71 -16.31 -8.71
N GLY A 91 -9.11 -15.67 -9.72
CA GLY A 91 -9.09 -16.16 -11.10
C GLY A 91 -10.45 -16.08 -11.80
N LYS A 92 -11.29 -15.10 -11.42
CA LYS A 92 -12.64 -14.86 -11.97
C LYS A 92 -12.70 -13.57 -12.80
N GLU A 93 -11.63 -13.25 -13.52
CA GLU A 93 -11.52 -12.07 -14.39
C GLU A 93 -12.62 -12.06 -15.47
N ASN A 94 -12.98 -13.23 -16.00
CA ASN A 94 -14.08 -13.33 -16.97
C ASN A 94 -15.43 -12.92 -16.38
N LEU A 95 -15.66 -13.22 -15.09
CA LEU A 95 -16.88 -12.80 -14.41
C LEU A 95 -16.87 -11.29 -14.18
N ALA A 96 -15.75 -10.74 -13.71
CA ALA A 96 -15.57 -9.30 -13.52
C ALA A 96 -15.82 -8.53 -14.82
N ASN A 97 -15.18 -8.96 -15.93
CA ASN A 97 -15.34 -8.34 -17.24
C ASN A 97 -16.79 -8.44 -17.74
N ALA A 98 -17.46 -9.58 -17.57
CA ALA A 98 -18.86 -9.73 -17.99
C ALA A 98 -19.83 -8.84 -17.19
N ILE A 99 -19.56 -8.63 -15.89
CA ILE A 99 -20.29 -7.67 -15.06
C ILE A 99 -20.07 -6.24 -15.57
N ARG A 100 -18.81 -5.85 -15.82
CA ARG A 100 -18.45 -4.53 -16.37
C ARG A 100 -19.11 -4.28 -17.72
N ASP A 101 -19.02 -5.22 -18.65
CA ASP A 101 -19.62 -5.11 -19.98
C ASP A 101 -21.15 -4.91 -19.91
N SER A 102 -21.82 -5.60 -19.00
CA SER A 102 -23.26 -5.45 -18.80
C SER A 102 -23.62 -4.10 -18.19
N TYR A 103 -22.79 -3.61 -17.26
CA TYR A 103 -22.93 -2.27 -16.68
C TYR A 103 -22.76 -1.17 -17.74
N ASP A 104 -21.72 -1.25 -18.56
CA ASP A 104 -21.43 -0.25 -19.60
C ASP A 104 -22.51 -0.20 -20.69
N LYS A 105 -23.11 -1.35 -21.01
CA LYS A 105 -24.23 -1.46 -21.96
C LYS A 105 -25.58 -1.12 -21.35
N LEU A 106 -25.66 -0.93 -20.03
CA LEU A 106 -26.91 -0.74 -19.27
C LEU A 106 -27.88 -1.92 -19.45
N GLU A 107 -27.34 -3.14 -19.52
CA GLU A 107 -28.10 -4.37 -19.72
C GLU A 107 -28.21 -5.19 -18.44
N ARG A 108 -29.22 -6.07 -18.39
CA ARG A 108 -29.35 -7.03 -17.28
C ARG A 108 -28.24 -8.06 -17.38
N PHE A 109 -27.49 -8.26 -16.31
CA PHE A 109 -26.46 -9.29 -16.25
C PHE A 109 -27.09 -10.69 -16.07
N PRO A 110 -26.94 -11.63 -17.02
CA PRO A 110 -27.61 -12.93 -16.95
C PRO A 110 -27.16 -13.84 -15.79
N LEU A 111 -25.93 -13.66 -15.30
CA LEU A 111 -25.36 -14.44 -14.18
C LEU A 111 -25.39 -13.64 -12.87
N HIS A 112 -26.40 -12.79 -12.69
CA HIS A 112 -26.53 -11.94 -11.49
C HIS A 112 -26.44 -12.73 -10.19
N ASP A 113 -27.12 -13.87 -10.09
CA ASP A 113 -27.10 -14.67 -8.86
C ASP A 113 -25.70 -15.21 -8.55
N VAL A 114 -24.92 -15.60 -9.58
CA VAL A 114 -23.52 -16.02 -9.41
C VAL A 114 -22.66 -14.86 -8.92
N ALA A 115 -22.81 -13.66 -9.52
CA ALA A 115 -22.10 -12.47 -9.04
C ALA A 115 -22.48 -12.11 -7.59
N MET A 116 -23.76 -12.28 -7.22
CA MET A 116 -24.24 -12.01 -5.87
C MET A 116 -23.71 -13.02 -4.85
N GLU A 117 -23.48 -14.28 -5.22
CA GLU A 117 -22.80 -15.25 -4.35
C GLU A 117 -21.36 -14.82 -4.08
N GLU A 118 -20.62 -14.41 -5.10
CA GLU A 118 -19.25 -13.91 -4.94
C GLU A 118 -19.21 -12.60 -4.13
N TYR A 119 -20.17 -11.71 -4.35
CA TYR A 119 -20.29 -10.48 -3.59
C TYR A 119 -20.54 -10.74 -2.10
N LYS A 120 -21.36 -11.74 -1.75
CA LYS A 120 -21.56 -12.14 -0.35
C LYS A 120 -20.27 -12.65 0.28
N LYS A 121 -19.42 -13.37 -0.46
CA LYS A 121 -18.09 -13.79 0.03
C LYS A 121 -17.23 -12.57 0.31
N TYR A 122 -17.18 -11.63 -0.63
CA TYR A 122 -16.45 -10.37 -0.47
C TYR A 122 -16.92 -9.57 0.76
N LEU A 123 -18.22 -9.52 1.05
CA LEU A 123 -18.73 -8.85 2.25
C LEU A 123 -18.23 -9.47 3.57
N ILE A 124 -17.87 -10.76 3.57
CA ILE A 124 -17.35 -11.45 4.75
C ILE A 124 -15.83 -11.33 4.82
N VAL A 125 -15.15 -11.59 3.70
CA VAL A 125 -13.68 -11.59 3.59
C VAL A 125 -13.11 -10.16 3.62
N GLY A 126 -13.77 -9.25 2.93
CA GLY A 126 -13.31 -7.89 2.67
C GLY A 126 -12.19 -7.84 1.62
N GLY A 127 -11.53 -6.69 1.54
CA GLY A 127 -10.45 -6.42 0.58
C GLY A 127 -9.04 -6.50 1.15
N MET A 128 -8.85 -6.84 2.43
CA MET A 128 -7.51 -6.85 3.04
C MET A 128 -6.64 -7.94 2.36
N PRO A 129 -5.50 -7.60 1.73
CA PRO A 129 -4.74 -8.53 0.90
C PRO A 129 -4.39 -9.86 1.58
N GLU A 130 -3.96 -9.81 2.84
CA GLU A 130 -3.62 -11.01 3.62
C GLU A 130 -4.84 -11.89 3.89
N VAL A 131 -6.00 -11.28 4.17
CA VAL A 131 -7.27 -11.99 4.41
C VAL A 131 -7.79 -12.62 3.12
N VAL A 132 -7.71 -11.89 2.01
CA VAL A 132 -8.09 -12.39 0.68
C VAL A 132 -7.20 -13.57 0.29
N LYS A 133 -5.88 -13.46 0.51
CA LYS A 133 -4.92 -14.54 0.24
C LYS A 133 -5.23 -15.80 1.06
N ASP A 134 -5.41 -15.66 2.38
CA ASP A 134 -5.73 -16.80 3.26
C ASP A 134 -7.04 -17.48 2.84
N PHE A 135 -8.06 -16.69 2.51
CA PHE A 135 -9.33 -17.20 2.01
C PHE A 135 -9.17 -17.98 0.69
N ILE A 136 -8.37 -17.48 -0.26
CA ILE A 136 -8.14 -18.17 -1.54
C ILE A 136 -7.37 -19.48 -1.35
N GLU A 137 -6.35 -19.49 -0.47
CA GLU A 137 -5.50 -20.65 -0.23
C GLU A 137 -6.24 -21.78 0.50
N HIS A 138 -7.08 -21.45 1.48
CA HIS A 138 -7.74 -22.45 2.34
C HIS A 138 -9.22 -22.67 2.02
N ASN A 139 -9.85 -21.74 1.31
CA ASN A 139 -11.30 -21.72 1.07
C ASN A 139 -12.12 -21.88 2.36
N ASP A 140 -11.66 -21.24 3.43
CA ASP A 140 -12.25 -21.30 4.78
C ASP A 140 -12.43 -19.88 5.36
N TYR A 141 -13.49 -19.70 6.14
CA TYR A 141 -13.84 -18.46 6.81
C TYR A 141 -13.35 -18.39 8.26
N SER A 142 -12.83 -19.49 8.81
CA SER A 142 -12.46 -19.62 10.22
C SER A 142 -11.43 -18.60 10.68
N ASN A 143 -10.45 -18.26 9.83
CA ASN A 143 -9.35 -17.37 10.15
C ASN A 143 -9.60 -15.90 9.84
N ILE A 144 -10.64 -15.57 9.06
CA ILE A 144 -10.89 -14.20 8.56
C ILE A 144 -10.89 -13.17 9.69
N LYS A 145 -11.75 -13.36 10.70
CA LYS A 145 -11.86 -12.41 11.83
C LYS A 145 -10.56 -12.28 12.62
N LYS A 146 -9.80 -13.37 12.75
CA LYS A 146 -8.53 -13.40 13.48
C LYS A 146 -7.49 -12.56 12.73
N ILE A 147 -7.33 -12.77 11.43
CA ILE A 147 -6.38 -12.03 10.60
C ILE A 147 -6.77 -10.55 10.54
N GLN A 148 -8.04 -10.24 10.26
CA GLN A 148 -8.55 -8.86 10.25
C GLN A 148 -8.26 -8.13 11.58
N SER A 149 -8.54 -8.76 12.72
CA SER A 149 -8.27 -8.17 14.03
C SER A 149 -6.77 -7.99 14.27
N SER A 150 -5.94 -8.93 13.83
CA SER A 150 -4.48 -8.83 13.95
C SER A 150 -3.94 -7.62 13.19
N ILE A 151 -4.37 -7.44 11.94
CA ILE A 151 -3.97 -6.30 11.09
C ILE A 151 -4.42 -4.98 11.73
N ILE A 152 -5.69 -4.88 12.13
CA ILE A 152 -6.23 -3.67 12.77
C ILE A 152 -5.47 -3.34 14.05
N ASN A 153 -5.21 -4.34 14.89
CA ASN A 153 -4.48 -4.13 16.14
C ASN A 153 -3.02 -3.71 15.91
N ALA A 154 -2.34 -4.31 14.92
CA ALA A 154 -0.99 -3.91 14.54
C ALA A 154 -0.95 -2.45 14.06
N TYR A 155 -1.89 -2.06 13.21
CA TYR A 155 -2.03 -0.68 12.74
C TYR A 155 -2.30 0.30 13.89
N ILE A 156 -3.22 -0.03 14.81
CA ILE A 156 -3.50 0.80 15.98
C ILE A 156 -2.27 0.92 16.88
N ALA A 157 -1.54 -0.17 17.11
CA ALA A 157 -0.34 -0.17 17.93
C ALA A 157 0.75 0.73 17.32
N ASP A 158 0.93 0.69 15.99
CA ASP A 158 1.85 1.55 15.27
C ASP A 158 1.47 3.04 15.43
N MET A 159 0.19 3.37 15.23
CA MET A 159 -0.32 4.72 15.47
C MET A 159 -0.09 5.21 16.91
N GLN A 160 -0.30 4.35 17.92
CA GLN A 160 -0.09 4.69 19.32
C GLN A 160 1.39 4.98 19.62
N ASN A 161 2.30 4.14 19.14
CA ASN A 161 3.74 4.36 19.29
C ASN A 161 4.15 5.69 18.66
N MET A 162 3.52 6.06 17.53
CA MET A 162 3.79 7.33 16.87
C MET A 162 3.16 8.55 17.55
N GLN A 163 2.11 8.40 18.37
CA GLN A 163 1.51 9.50 19.15
C GLN A 163 2.27 9.82 20.46
N ILE A 164 3.01 8.86 21.02
CA ILE A 164 3.66 8.98 22.34
C ILE A 164 4.87 9.94 22.43
N PRO A 165 5.54 10.45 21.37
CA PRO A 165 6.65 11.39 21.57
C PRO A 165 6.26 12.80 22.05
N VAL A 166 4.97 13.17 22.04
CA VAL A 166 4.56 14.59 22.13
C VAL A 166 4.05 15.03 23.51
N ILE A 167 3.74 14.13 24.44
CA ILE A 167 3.07 14.51 25.71
C ILE A 167 4.05 14.67 26.90
N LEU A 168 5.35 14.42 26.73
CA LEU A 168 6.32 14.53 27.83
C LEU A 168 7.39 15.60 27.62
N GLN A 169 7.01 16.83 27.23
CA GLN A 169 7.77 18.04 27.57
C GLN A 169 6.83 19.25 27.69
N SER A 170 6.28 19.47 28.89
CA SER A 170 5.71 20.74 29.33
C SER A 170 6.14 21.00 30.77
#